data_AF-A0A7T5RI81-F1
#
_entry.id   AF-A0A7T5RI81-F1
#
_cell.length_a   1.000
_cell.length_b   1.000
_cell.length_c   1.000
_cell.angle_alpha   90.00
_cell.angle_beta   90.00
_cell.angle_gamma   90.00
#
_symmetry.space_group_name_H-M   'P 1'
#
loop_
_entity.id
_entity.type
_entity.pdbx_description
1 polymer ?
#
loop_
_entity_poly.entity_id
_entity_poly.type
_entity_poly.pdbx_seq_one_letter_code
_entity_poly.pdbx_strand_id
1 'polypeptide(L)'
;MPRVEYNQDNAQKCQCGVCPVQTQSECVKNLMMKMKQMKAQMEQTPENKMPEPKDMPGLYCAIGKAYCQDLDPTKGCVCPTCDVWKENNLKSKYYCQKGNAEVIG
;
A
#
# COMPACT_ATOMS: atom_id res chain seq x y z
N MET A 1 11.24 2.80 -14.40
CA MET A 1 10.96 1.82 -13.32
C MET A 1 10.59 2.60 -12.07
N PRO A 2 9.59 2.15 -11.28
CA PRO A 2 8.96 3.00 -10.26
C PRO A 2 9.98 3.49 -9.24
N ARG A 3 9.89 4.77 -8.87
CA ARG A 3 10.76 5.44 -7.90
C ARG A 3 10.47 5.02 -6.43
N VAL A 4 9.85 3.87 -6.19
CA VAL A 4 9.66 3.30 -4.85
C VAL A 4 9.84 1.79 -4.93
N GLU A 5 10.76 1.26 -4.15
CA GLU A 5 11.02 -0.17 -4.10
C GLU A 5 9.98 -0.90 -3.23
N TYR A 6 9.56 -2.08 -3.66
CA TYR A 6 8.74 -2.97 -2.85
C TYR A 6 9.62 -3.71 -1.85
N ASN A 7 9.85 -3.09 -0.68
CA ASN A 7 10.66 -3.63 0.39
C ASN A 7 9.99 -3.40 1.77
N GLN A 8 10.51 -4.03 2.82
CA GLN A 8 9.93 -3.98 4.16
C GLN A 8 9.99 -2.58 4.78
N ASP A 9 11.07 -1.83 4.55
CA ASP A 9 11.23 -0.47 5.07
C ASP A 9 10.12 0.45 4.54
N ASN A 10 9.91 0.44 3.22
CA ASN A 10 8.82 1.17 2.58
C ASN A 10 7.45 0.67 3.05
N ALA A 11 7.26 -0.63 3.26
CA ALA A 11 6.00 -1.17 3.77
C ALA A 11 5.69 -0.70 5.20
N GLN A 12 6.71 -0.57 6.06
CA GLN A 12 6.57 -0.09 7.44
C GLN A 12 6.30 1.41 7.51
N LYS A 13 6.91 2.21 6.64
CA LYS A 13 6.71 3.66 6.54
C LYS A 13 5.42 4.05 5.80
N CYS A 14 4.81 3.11 5.07
CA CYS A 14 3.66 3.39 4.24
C CYS A 14 2.38 3.62 5.06
N GLN A 15 1.64 4.69 4.73
CA GLN A 15 0.34 5.00 5.32
C GLN A 15 -0.86 4.59 4.46
N CYS A 16 -0.65 3.97 3.28
CA CYS A 16 -1.75 3.67 2.36
C CYS A 16 -2.86 2.84 3.02
N GLY A 17 -2.51 1.87 3.87
CA GLY A 17 -3.47 1.02 4.57
C GLY A 17 -4.53 1.78 5.37
N VAL A 18 -4.21 2.98 5.87
CA VAL A 18 -5.12 3.81 6.67
C VAL A 18 -5.74 4.99 5.90
N CYS A 19 -5.52 5.07 4.58
CA CYS A 19 -6.11 6.13 3.77
C CYS A 19 -7.65 6.06 3.78
N PRO A 20 -8.36 7.21 3.87
CA PRO A 20 -9.82 7.26 3.81
C PRO A 20 -10.44 6.51 2.63
N VAL A 21 -9.80 6.54 1.46
CA VAL A 21 -10.16 5.80 0.22
C VAL A 21 -10.36 4.30 0.42
N GLN A 22 -9.75 3.72 1.45
CA GLN A 22 -9.78 2.28 1.72
C GLN A 22 -10.69 1.87 2.89
N THR A 23 -11.14 2.83 3.70
CA THR A 23 -11.79 2.54 5.00
C THR A 23 -13.11 1.77 4.89
N GLN A 24 -13.82 1.92 3.78
CA GLN A 24 -15.10 1.26 3.53
C GLN A 24 -14.97 -0.03 2.71
N SER A 25 -13.80 -0.30 2.10
CA SER A 25 -13.58 -1.48 1.25
C SER A 25 -13.60 -2.77 2.07
N GLU A 26 -14.46 -3.71 1.67
CA GLU A 26 -14.50 -5.07 2.21
C GLU A 26 -13.29 -5.88 1.75
N CYS A 27 -12.85 -5.68 0.50
CA CYS A 27 -11.64 -6.31 -0.01
C CYS A 27 -10.40 -5.94 0.84
N VAL A 28 -10.22 -4.66 1.16
CA VAL A 28 -9.09 -4.21 1.99
C VAL A 28 -9.18 -4.79 3.41
N LYS A 29 -10.37 -4.80 4.01
CA LYS A 29 -10.59 -5.43 5.34
C LYS A 29 -10.18 -6.90 5.33
N ASN A 30 -10.57 -7.64 4.30
CA ASN A 30 -10.23 -9.06 4.14
C ASN A 30 -8.72 -9.27 3.96
N LEU A 31 -8.05 -8.44 3.14
CA LEU A 31 -6.59 -8.48 2.98
C LEU A 31 -5.87 -8.19 4.31
N MET A 32 -6.32 -7.18 5.07
CA MET A 32 -5.76 -6.88 6.40
C MET A 32 -5.95 -8.04 7.39
N MET A 33 -7.11 -8.69 7.37
CA MET A 33 -7.36 -9.84 8.24
C MET A 33 -6.44 -11.02 7.89
N LYS A 34 -6.30 -11.33 6.59
CA LYS A 34 -5.35 -12.35 6.11
C LYS A 34 -3.92 -12.02 6.53
N MET A 35 -3.49 -10.77 6.37
CA MET A 35 -2.15 -10.34 6.78
C MET A 35 -1.92 -10.51 8.29
N LYS A 36 -2.92 -10.19 9.13
CA LYS A 36 -2.84 -10.41 10.59
C LYS A 36 -2.77 -11.90 10.93
N GLN A 37 -3.55 -12.74 10.26
CA GLN A 37 -3.51 -14.20 10.44
C GLN A 37 -2.15 -14.78 10.03
N MET A 38 -1.61 -14.37 8.88
CA MET A 38 -0.28 -14.76 8.43
C MET A 38 0.79 -14.35 9.44
N LYS A 39 0.75 -13.11 9.96
CA LYS A 39 1.69 -12.67 11.00
C LYS A 39 1.60 -13.51 12.26
N ALA A 40 0.40 -13.76 12.79
CA ALA A 40 0.21 -14.60 13.97
C ALA A 40 0.68 -16.05 13.76
N GLN A 41 0.56 -16.58 12.54
CA GLN A 41 1.07 -17.91 12.18
C GLN A 41 2.59 -17.93 11.98
N MET A 42 3.19 -16.80 11.59
CA MET A 42 4.62 -16.63 11.30
C MET A 42 5.43 -16.08 12.48
N GLU A 43 4.82 -15.83 13.65
CA GLU A 43 5.53 -15.49 14.91
C GLU A 43 6.55 -16.57 15.34
N GLN A 44 6.60 -17.71 14.63
CA GLN A 44 7.54 -18.81 14.83
C GLN A 44 8.63 -18.95 13.74
N THR A 45 8.65 -18.09 12.70
CA THR A 45 9.68 -18.15 11.65
C THR A 45 10.32 -16.78 11.41
N PRO A 46 11.67 -16.65 11.48
CA PRO A 46 12.40 -15.39 11.35
C PRO A 46 12.47 -14.86 9.91
N GLU A 47 11.70 -15.42 8.97
CA GLU A 47 11.72 -14.98 7.59
C GLU A 47 10.88 -13.69 7.43
N ASN A 48 11.56 -12.57 7.20
CA ASN A 48 11.00 -11.29 6.75
C ASN A 48 10.40 -11.39 5.34
N LYS A 49 9.50 -12.36 5.09
CA LYS A 49 8.80 -12.50 3.81
C LYS A 49 7.73 -11.44 3.71
N MET A 50 7.91 -10.52 2.76
CA MET A 50 6.83 -9.63 2.35
C MET A 50 5.68 -10.42 1.72
N PRO A 51 4.42 -9.99 1.89
CA PRO A 51 3.30 -10.58 1.15
C PRO A 51 3.51 -10.38 -0.36
N GLU A 52 2.82 -11.17 -1.18
CA GLU A 52 2.77 -10.86 -2.61
C GLU A 52 2.10 -9.50 -2.84
N PRO A 53 2.50 -8.72 -3.87
CA PRO A 53 1.92 -7.40 -4.13
C PRO A 53 0.38 -7.37 -4.20
N LYS A 54 -0.25 -8.44 -4.73
CA LYS A 54 -1.71 -8.57 -4.82
C LYS A 54 -2.40 -8.71 -3.46
N ASP A 55 -1.67 -9.22 -2.46
CA ASP A 55 -2.15 -9.46 -1.10
C ASP A 55 -1.77 -8.34 -0.13
N MET A 56 -1.08 -7.29 -0.62
CA MET A 56 -0.67 -6.14 0.18
C MET A 56 -1.77 -5.05 0.19
N PRO A 57 -2.40 -4.74 1.34
CA PRO A 57 -3.41 -3.69 1.46
C PRO A 57 -2.78 -2.27 1.55
N GLY A 58 -1.74 -1.99 0.75
CA GLY A 58 -1.00 -0.73 0.80
C GLY A 58 0.18 -0.68 -0.17
N LEU A 59 1.07 0.30 0.04
CA LEU A 59 2.30 0.51 -0.74
C LEU A 59 2.08 0.65 -2.26
N TYR A 60 0.93 1.22 -2.66
CA TYR A 60 0.52 1.38 -4.07
C TYR A 60 1.48 2.20 -4.94
N CYS A 61 2.30 3.08 -4.34
CA CYS A 61 3.35 3.78 -5.08
C CYS A 61 4.46 2.85 -5.61
N ALA A 62 4.66 1.68 -4.99
CA ALA A 62 5.58 0.64 -5.45
C ALA A 62 4.86 -0.47 -6.25
N ILE A 63 3.73 -0.98 -5.74
CA ILE A 63 3.03 -2.13 -6.34
C ILE A 63 2.14 -1.76 -7.54
N GLY A 64 1.77 -0.47 -7.66
CA GLY A 64 0.83 0.01 -8.66
C GLY A 64 -0.62 0.05 -8.18
N LYS A 65 -1.54 -0.16 -9.12
CA LYS A 65 -2.98 -0.02 -8.88
C LYS A 65 -3.44 -1.04 -7.85
N ALA A 66 -4.35 -0.65 -6.96
CA ALA A 66 -4.92 -1.56 -5.99
C ALA A 66 -5.64 -2.71 -6.70
N TYR A 67 -5.49 -3.92 -6.15
CA TYR A 67 -6.25 -5.08 -6.59
C TYR A 67 -7.74 -4.96 -6.22
N CYS A 68 -8.03 -4.38 -5.06
CA CYS A 68 -9.38 -4.11 -4.60
C CYS A 68 -10.10 -3.10 -5.51
N GLN A 69 -11.29 -3.47 -5.97
CA GLN A 69 -12.10 -2.67 -6.90
C GLN A 69 -13.20 -1.85 -6.20
N ASP A 70 -13.40 -2.06 -4.90
CA ASP A 70 -14.41 -1.43 -4.04
C ASP A 70 -13.84 -0.26 -3.21
N LEU A 71 -12.76 0.36 -3.67
CA LEU A 71 -12.23 1.59 -3.08
C LEU A 71 -13.18 2.76 -3.40
N ASP A 72 -13.39 3.68 -2.44
CA ASP A 72 -14.25 4.85 -2.65
C ASP A 72 -13.42 6.03 -3.20
N PRO A 73 -13.51 6.35 -4.50
CA PRO A 73 -12.69 7.38 -5.11
C PRO A 73 -13.04 8.80 -4.70
N THR A 74 -14.18 8.99 -4.04
CA THR A 74 -14.59 10.30 -3.51
C THR A 74 -13.80 10.67 -2.25
N LYS A 75 -13.16 9.70 -1.59
CA LYS A 75 -12.32 9.92 -0.42
C LYS A 75 -10.87 10.18 -0.81
N GLY A 76 -10.22 11.08 -0.06
CA GLY A 76 -8.83 11.45 -0.28
C GLY A 76 -7.82 10.38 0.14
N CYS A 77 -6.64 10.44 -0.47
CA CYS A 77 -5.44 9.77 0.03
C CYS A 77 -4.58 10.77 0.82
N VAL A 78 -3.94 10.30 1.87
CA VAL A 78 -3.05 11.11 2.73
C VAL A 78 -1.58 10.98 2.32
N CYS A 79 -1.29 10.67 1.05
CA CYS A 79 0.09 10.44 0.59
C CYS A 79 1.09 11.55 0.97
N PRO A 80 0.76 12.87 0.93
CA PRO A 80 1.71 13.91 1.36
C PRO A 80 2.19 13.82 2.81
N THR A 81 1.47 13.11 3.69
CA THR A 81 1.90 12.86 5.08
C THR A 81 2.73 11.59 5.24
N CYS A 82 2.75 10.71 4.23
CA CYS A 82 3.45 9.43 4.23
C CYS A 82 4.95 9.62 4.01
N ASP A 83 5.79 8.97 4.81
CA ASP A 83 7.24 9.16 4.72
C ASP A 83 7.81 8.56 3.43
N VAL A 84 7.28 7.42 2.96
CA VAL A 84 7.62 6.86 1.64
C VAL A 84 7.40 7.88 0.53
N TRP A 85 6.34 8.68 0.62
CA TRP A 85 6.03 9.70 -0.39
C TRP A 85 7.05 10.84 -0.37
N LYS A 86 7.40 11.31 0.82
CA LYS A 86 8.36 12.42 1.03
C LYS A 86 9.78 12.00 0.62
N GLU A 87 10.25 10.86 1.13
CA GLU A 87 11.60 10.35 0.89
C GLU A 87 11.86 10.08 -0.60
N ASN A 88 10.82 9.64 -1.33
CA ASN A 88 10.93 9.35 -2.76
C ASN A 88 10.53 10.52 -3.67
N ASN A 89 10.31 11.73 -3.11
CA ASN A 89 9.94 12.95 -3.84
C ASN A 89 8.76 12.74 -4.80
N LEU A 90 7.76 12.00 -4.34
CA LEU A 90 6.58 11.68 -5.13
C LEU A 90 5.72 12.93 -5.34
N LYS A 91 5.01 13.00 -6.47
CA LYS A 91 4.13 14.15 -6.79
C LYS A 91 2.64 13.79 -6.84
N SER A 92 2.31 12.53 -7.10
CA SER A 92 0.93 12.05 -7.17
C SER A 92 0.48 11.51 -5.80
N LYS A 93 -0.83 11.43 -5.59
CA LYS A 93 -1.42 10.89 -4.36
C LYS A 93 -2.45 9.79 -4.59
N TYR A 94 -2.71 9.41 -5.85
CA TYR A 94 -3.80 8.49 -6.21
C TYR A 94 -3.27 7.16 -6.78
N TYR A 95 -2.18 6.63 -6.23
CA TYR A 95 -1.51 5.43 -6.77
C TYR A 95 -2.41 4.18 -6.74
N CYS A 96 -3.23 4.04 -5.70
CA CYS A 96 -4.20 2.94 -5.60
C CYS A 96 -5.20 2.89 -6.77
N GLN A 97 -5.46 4.04 -7.42
CA GLN A 97 -6.40 4.15 -8.53
C GLN A 97 -5.68 4.23 -9.88
N LYS A 98 -4.61 5.02 -9.94
CA LYS A 98 -3.94 5.44 -11.17
C LYS A 98 -2.75 4.58 -11.55
N GLY A 99 -2.31 3.66 -10.69
CA GLY A 99 -1.11 2.88 -10.92
C GLY A 99 0.13 3.47 -10.26
N ASN A 100 1.29 2.93 -10.58
CA ASN A 100 2.56 3.20 -9.92
C ASN A 100 3.01 4.67 -10.07
N ALA A 101 4.02 5.04 -9.28
CA ALA A 101 4.69 6.33 -9.44
C ALA A 101 5.52 6.39 -10.72
N GLU A 102 4.84 6.52 -11.86
CA GLU A 102 5.48 7.12 -13.03
C GLU A 102 5.77 8.59 -12.73
N VAL A 103 6.97 9.01 -13.15
CA VAL A 103 7.42 10.40 -13.05
C VAL A 103 6.39 11.23 -13.81
N ILE A 104 5.64 12.08 -13.10
CA ILE A 104 4.91 13.16 -13.76
C ILE A 104 6.00 14.07 -14.34
N GLY A 105 6.28 13.89 -15.63
CA GLY A 105 7.02 14.82 -16.46
C GLY A 105 6.28 16.14 -16.55
#